data_AF-A0A9W6H978-F1
#
_entry.id   AF-A0A9W6H978-F1
#
_cell.length_a   1.000
_cell.length_b   1.000
_cell.length_c   1.000
_cell.angle_alpha   90.00
_cell.angle_beta   90.00
_cell.angle_gamma   90.00
#
_symmetry.space_group_name_H-M   'P 1'
#
loop_
_entity.id
_entity.type
_entity.pdbx_description
1 polymer ?
#
loop_
_entity_poly.entity_id
_entity_poly.type
_entity_poly.pdbx_seq_one_letter_code
_entity_poly.pdbx_strand_id
1 'polypeptide(L)' 'MTVFAAIVLFLNAVFNIFAWPRFFSRVAKDTRARDAAGKATPFLIVHGVLLAVALVLALVSLVAGVLLLLV' A
#
# COMPACT_ATOMS: atom_id res chain seq x y z
N MET A 1 -5.54 3.30 -26.26
CA MET A 1 -6.01 3.46 -24.86
C MET A 1 -5.47 2.38 -23.92
N THR A 2 -5.23 1.16 -24.40
CA THR A 2 -4.64 0.05 -23.62
C THR A 2 -3.29 0.39 -22.98
N VAL A 3 -2.32 0.89 -23.76
CA VAL A 3 -0.99 1.28 -23.26
C VAL A 3 -1.09 2.34 -22.16
N PHE A 4 -1.94 3.35 -22.35
CA PHE A 4 -2.18 4.38 -21.33
C PHE A 4 -2.73 3.78 -20.03
N ALA A 5 -3.74 2.90 -20.11
CA ALA A 5 -4.30 2.23 -18.94
C ALA A 5 -3.25 1.36 -18.23
N ALA A 6 -2.41 0.63 -18.96
CA ALA A 6 -1.31 -0.15 -18.38
C ALA A 6 -0.30 0.73 -17.64
N ILE A 7 0.08 1.88 -18.22
CA ILE A 7 0.96 2.85 -17.56
C ILE A 7 0.35 3.33 -16.24
N VAL A 8 -0.93 3.70 -16.23
CA VAL A 8 -1.62 4.15 -15.01
C VAL A 8 -1.63 3.05 -13.93
N LEU A 9 -1.89 1.80 -14.31
CA LEU A 9 -1.86 0.66 -13.39
C LEU A 9 -0.47 0.42 -12.79
N PHE A 10 0.58 0.50 -13.61
CA PHE A 10 1.96 0.37 -13.12
C PHE A 10 2.37 1.55 -12.23
N LEU A 11 1.98 2.77 -12.56
CA LEU A 11 2.21 3.94 -11.71
C LEU A 11 1.50 3.79 -10.35
N ASN A 12 0.27 3.26 -10.34
CA ASN A 12 -0.44 2.95 -9.10
C ASN A 12 0.31 1.91 -8.26
N ALA A 13 0.79 0.82 -8.88
CA ALA A 13 1.55 -0.21 -8.19
C ALA A 13 2.85 0.35 -7.58
N VAL A 14 3.62 1.12 -8.37
CA VAL A 14 4.84 1.79 -7.94
C VAL A 14 4.56 2.74 -6.77
N PHE A 15 3.55 3.61 -6.89
CA PHE A 15 3.16 4.53 -5.83
C PHE A 15 2.86 3.76 -4.53
N ASN A 16 2.05 2.70 -4.59
CA ASN A 16 1.65 2.00 -3.38
C ASN A 16 2.82 1.29 -2.69
N ILE A 17 3.72 0.66 -3.46
CA ILE A 17 4.90 -0.04 -2.94
C ILE A 17 5.88 0.94 -2.27
N PHE A 18 5.98 2.17 -2.76
CA PHE A 18 6.99 3.12 -2.27
C PHE A 18 6.47 4.10 -1.22
N ALA A 19 5.23 4.56 -1.35
CA ALA A 19 4.67 5.56 -0.46
C ALA A 19 4.20 4.94 0.87
N TRP A 20 3.41 3.88 0.82
CA TRP A 20 2.76 3.34 2.02
C TRP A 20 3.71 2.70 3.02
N PRO A 21 4.72 1.88 2.63
CA PRO A 21 5.67 1.34 3.62
C PRO A 21 6.47 2.44 4.33
N ARG A 22 6.87 3.49 3.60
CA ARG A 22 7.57 4.65 4.19
C ARG A 22 6.66 5.44 5.13
N PHE A 23 5.40 5.62 4.77
CA PHE A 23 4.41 6.24 5.62
C PHE A 23 4.15 5.41 6.89
N PHE A 24 3.92 4.10 6.75
CA PHE A 24 3.69 3.20 7.88
C PHE A 24 4.89 3.14 8.84
N SER A 25 6.12 3.22 8.33
CA SER A 25 7.32 3.34 9.19
C SER A 25 7.26 4.55 10.13
N ARG A 26 6.65 5.66 9.71
CA ARG A 26 6.42 6.83 10.56
C ARG A 26 5.27 6.59 11.54
N VAL A 27 4.17 6.00 11.07
CA VAL A 27 3.02 5.64 11.92
C VAL A 27 3.45 4.72 13.06
N ALA A 28 4.26 3.70 12.79
CA ALA A 28 4.74 2.75 13.79
C ALA A 28 5.63 3.39 14.88
N LYS A 29 6.19 4.57 14.62
CA LYS A 29 7.02 5.35 15.56
C LYS A 29 6.24 6.46 16.27
N ASP A 30 4.98 6.70 15.89
CA ASP A 30 4.12 7.69 16.52
C ASP A 30 3.81 7.29 17.97
N THR A 31 3.71 8.27 18.87
CA THR A 31 3.43 8.02 20.30
C THR A 31 2.08 7.35 20.53
N ARG A 32 1.14 7.47 19.59
CA ARG A 32 -0.18 6.82 19.64
C ARG A 32 -0.13 5.35 19.23
N ALA A 33 0.95 4.87 18.62
CA ALA A 33 1.02 3.53 18.04
C ALA A 33 0.98 2.40 19.07
N ARG A 34 1.51 2.67 20.27
CA ARG A 34 1.54 1.71 21.37
C ARG A 34 1.06 2.34 22.66
N ASP A 35 0.39 1.55 23.49
CA ASP A 35 -0.04 1.98 24.82
C ASP A 35 1.11 1.92 25.84
N ALA A 36 0.82 2.28 27.10
CA ALA A 36 1.81 2.28 28.18
C ALA A 36 2.40 0.89 28.49
N ALA A 37 1.71 -0.20 28.14
CA ALA A 37 2.20 -1.57 28.27
C ALA A 37 2.91 -2.07 26.99
N GLY A 38 3.07 -1.20 25.98
CA GLY A 38 3.70 -1.51 24.70
C GLY A 38 2.80 -2.25 23.71
N LYS A 39 1.50 -2.44 23.99
CA LYS A 39 0.58 -3.13 23.08
C LYS A 39 0.18 -2.22 21.93
N ALA A 40 -0.07 -2.83 20.76
CA ALA A 40 -0.55 -2.10 19.59
C ALA A 40 -1.94 -1.50 19.86
N THR A 41 -2.09 -0.21 19.61
CA THR A 41 -3.39 0.48 19.71
C THR A 41 -4.20 0.29 18.42
N PRO A 42 -5.52 0.61 18.42
CA PRO A 42 -6.30 0.67 17.20
C PRO A 42 -5.70 1.59 16.13
N PHE A 43 -5.01 2.66 16.52
CA PHE A 43 -4.31 3.54 15.59
C PHE A 43 -3.26 2.78 14.77
N LEU A 44 -2.41 1.97 15.40
CA LEU A 44 -1.41 1.18 14.69
C LEU A 44 -2.05 0.08 13.85
N ILE A 45 -3.09 -0.59 14.38
CA ILE A 45 -3.77 -1.69 13.70
C ILE A 45 -4.44 -1.22 12.42
N VAL A 46 -5.24 -0.14 12.47
CA VAL A 46 -5.96 0.39 11.30
C VAL A 46 -4.97 0.78 10.19
N HIS A 47 -3.89 1.47 10.53
CA HIS A 47 -2.87 1.84 9.54
C HIS A 47 -2.11 0.63 8.98
N GLY A 48 -1.94 -0.42 9.78
CA GLY A 48 -1.39 -1.70 9.30
C GLY A 48 -2.31 -2.35 8.28
N VAL A 49 -3.62 -2.36 8.53
CA VAL A 49 -4.63 -2.84 7.58
C VAL A 49 -4.64 -1.98 6.30
N LEU A 50 -4.57 -0.65 6.43
CA LEU A 50 -4.49 0.25 5.27
C LEU A 50 -3.24 -0.03 4.42
N LEU A 51 -2.08 -0.25 5.05
CA LEU A 51 -0.87 -0.67 4.35
C LEU A 51 -1.08 -2.01 3.62
N ALA A 52 -1.65 -3.01 4.30
CA ALA A 52 -1.88 -4.33 3.71
C ALA A 52 -2.79 -4.24 2.47
N VAL A 53 -3.90 -3.50 2.57
CA VAL A 53 -4.82 -3.27 1.44
C VAL A 53 -4.11 -2.54 0.30
N ALA A 54 -3.31 -1.52 0.60
CA ALA A 54 -2.55 -0.79 -0.41
C ALA A 54 -1.56 -1.71 -1.18
N LEU A 55 -0.88 -2.62 -0.48
CA LEU A 55 0.04 -3.57 -1.12
C LEU A 55 -0.70 -4.63 -1.94
N VAL A 56 -1.87 -5.08 -1.50
CA VAL A 56 -2.74 -5.96 -2.29
C VAL A 56 -3.19 -5.25 -3.57
N LEU A 57 -3.65 -4.00 -3.48
CA LEU A 57 -4.02 -3.20 -4.66
C LEU A 57 -2.85 -2.96 -5.60
N ALA A 58 -1.63 -2.79 -5.08
CA ALA A 58 -0.43 -2.69 -5.89
C ALA A 58 -0.18 -3.97 -6.69
N LEU A 59 -0.28 -5.13 -6.04
CA LEU A 59 -0.10 -6.43 -6.68
C LEU A 59 -1.18 -6.67 -7.76
N VAL A 60 -2.45 -6.41 -7.44
CA VAL A 60 -3.55 -6.53 -8.39
C VAL A 60 -3.34 -5.60 -9.58
N SER A 61 -2.93 -4.35 -9.34
CA SER A 61 -2.65 -3.38 -10.42
C SER A 61 -1.50 -3.82 -11.32
N LEU A 62 -0.43 -4.36 -10.73
CA LEU A 62 0.70 -4.90 -11.49
C LEU A 62 0.26 -6.08 -12.37
N VAL A 63 -0.45 -7.06 -11.80
CA VAL A 63 -0.95 -8.23 -12.54
C VAL A 63 -1.92 -7.81 -13.64
N ALA A 64 -2.88 -6.93 -13.33
CA ALA A 64 -3.83 -6.42 -14.31
C ALA A 64 -3.14 -5.65 -15.45
N GLY A 65 -2.13 -4.84 -15.15
CA GLY A 65 -1.36 -4.12 -16.16
C GLY A 65 -0.60 -5.06 -17.10
N VAL A 66 -0.01 -6.14 -16.57
CA VAL A 66 0.63 -7.18 -17.39
C VAL A 66 -0.40 -7.91 -18.26
N LEU A 67 -1.48 -8.40 -17.67
CA LEU A 67 -2.54 -9.11 -18.41
C LEU A 67 -3.14 -8.24 -19.51
N LEU A 68 -3.36 -6.95 -19.26
CA LEU A 68 -3.89 -6.00 -20.25
C LEU A 68 -2.98 -5.82 -21.46
N LEU A 69 -1.66 -5.97 -21.32
CA LEU A 69 -0.72 -5.87 -22.43
C LEU A 69 -0.59 -7.17 -23.24
N LEU A 70 -1.12 -8.29 -22.72
CA LEU A 70 -1.07 -9.60 -23.35
C LEU A 70 -2.35 -9.92 -24.15
N VAL A 71 -3.37 -9.07 -24.07
CA VAL A 71 -4.68 -9.22 -24.74
C VAL A 71 -4.86 -8.08 -25.74
#